data_AF-A0A6V7HGZ7-F1
#
_entry.id   AF-A0A6V7HGZ7-F1
#
_cell.length_a   1.000
_cell.length_b   1.000
_cell.length_c   1.000
_cell.angle_alpha   90.00
_cell.angle_beta   90.00
_cell.angle_gamma   90.00
#
_symmetry.space_group_name_H-M   'P 1'
#
loop_
_entity.id
_entity.type
_entity.pdbx_description
1 polymer ?
#
loop_
_entity_poly.entity_id
_entity_poly.type
_entity_poly.pdbx_seq_one_letter_code
_entity_poly.pdbx_strand_id
1 'polypeptide(L)'
;EKIEYIFLVIFTVECVMKIIAYGFVAHPGAYLRNGWNILDFSIVVIGMVSTVLSVLMKEGFDVKALRAFRVLRPLRLVSGVPSLQVVLNSILRAMIPLLHIALLVLFVIIIYAIIGLELFSGKMHKTCRHNLT
;
A
#
# COMPACT_ATOMS: atom_id res chain seq x y z
N GLU A 1 -16.51 10.29 9.38
CA GLU A 1 -16.61 11.38 8.40
C GLU A 1 -16.08 12.71 8.94
N LYS A 2 -16.79 13.42 9.83
CA LYS A 2 -16.36 14.75 10.33
C LYS A 2 -14.99 14.74 11.02
N ILE A 3 -14.72 13.74 11.86
CA ILE A 3 -13.43 13.55 12.54
C ILE A 3 -12.28 13.32 11.54
N GLU A 4 -12.55 12.61 10.45
CA GLU A 4 -11.55 12.29 9.43
C GLU A 4 -11.14 13.52 8.63
N TYR A 5 -12.10 14.43 8.39
CA TYR A 5 -11.85 15.71 7.74
C TYR A 5 -11.01 16.64 8.63
N ILE A 6 -11.31 16.72 9.93
CA ILE A 6 -10.50 17.48 10.90
C ILE A 6 -9.06 16.99 10.92
N PHE A 7 -8.89 15.67 11.00
CA PHE A 7 -7.57 15.04 10.92
C PHE A 7 -6.85 15.40 9.62
N LEU A 8 -7.51 15.27 8.46
CA LEU A 8 -6.94 15.62 7.17
C LEU A 8 -6.45 17.07 7.11
N VAL A 9 -7.25 18.02 7.61
CA VAL A 9 -6.87 19.44 7.65
C VAL A 9 -5.63 19.65 8.51
N ILE A 10 -5.57 19.08 9.71
CA ILE A 10 -4.41 19.18 10.61
C ILE A 10 -3.15 18.63 9.93
N PHE A 11 -3.23 17.46 9.27
CA PHE A 11 -2.06 16.88 8.59
C PHE A 11 -1.66 17.65 7.35
N THR A 12 -2.61 18.26 6.65
CA THR A 12 -2.31 19.14 5.52
C THR A 12 -1.51 20.35 5.99
N VAL A 13 -1.92 20.97 7.11
CA VAL A 13 -1.19 22.10 7.71
C VAL A 13 0.20 21.69 8.19
N GLU A 14 0.32 20.56 8.89
CA GLU A 14 1.60 20.00 9.35
C GLU A 14 2.55 19.76 8.16
N CYS A 15 2.06 19.14 7.09
CA CYS A 15 2.83 18.85 5.88
C CYS A 15 3.29 20.14 5.18
N VAL A 16 2.39 21.11 4.99
CA VAL A 16 2.73 22.42 4.41
C VAL A 16 3.77 23.16 5.24
N MET A 17 3.66 23.12 6.57
CA MET A 17 4.64 23.74 7.47
C MET A 17 6.02 23.09 7.34
N LYS A 18 6.08 21.74 7.28
CA LYS A 18 7.35 21.01 7.04
C LYS A 18 7.94 21.33 5.67
N ILE A 19 7.11 21.46 4.63
CA ILE A 19 7.54 21.80 3.27
C ILE A 19 8.17 23.20 3.23
N ILE A 20 7.57 24.17 3.92
CA ILE A 20 8.10 25.54 4.00
C ILE A 20 9.41 25.58 4.81
N ALA A 21 9.48 24.84 5.92
CA ALA A 21 10.65 24.82 6.81
C ALA A 21 11.88 24.12 6.20
N TYR A 22 11.70 22.98 5.53
CA TYR A 22 12.81 22.20 4.94
C TYR A 22 13.11 22.53 3.47
N GLY A 23 12.21 23.27 2.80
CA GLY A 23 12.28 23.54 1.37
C GLY A 23 11.79 22.37 0.51
N PHE A 24 11.20 22.69 -0.66
CA PHE A 24 10.52 21.71 -1.52
C PHE A 24 11.48 20.70 -2.15
N VAL A 25 12.51 21.17 -2.88
CA VAL A 25 13.40 20.31 -3.69
C VAL A 25 14.86 20.80 -3.73
N ALA A 26 15.13 22.11 -3.64
CA ALA A 26 16.43 22.68 -4.05
C ALA A 26 17.57 22.66 -3.00
N HIS A 27 17.32 22.31 -1.74
CA HIS A 27 18.33 22.31 -0.69
C HIS A 27 18.84 20.89 -0.34
N PRO A 28 20.09 20.73 0.13
CA PRO A 28 20.63 19.43 0.53
C PRO A 28 19.92 18.78 1.74
N GLY A 29 18.98 19.48 2.38
CA GLY A 29 18.05 18.97 3.39
C GLY A 29 16.58 18.88 2.93
N ALA A 30 16.32 18.90 1.62
CA ALA A 30 14.98 18.97 1.06
C ALA A 30 14.05 17.86 1.58
N TYR A 31 12.79 18.25 1.80
CA TYR A 31 11.75 17.42 2.41
C TYR A 31 11.58 16.05 1.71
N LEU A 32 11.73 16.01 0.38
CA LEU A 32 11.54 14.81 -0.44
C LEU A 32 12.70 13.80 -0.39
N ARG A 33 13.82 14.09 0.27
CA ARG A 33 14.92 13.11 0.41
C ARG A 33 14.73 12.14 1.58
N ASN A 34 13.86 12.48 2.53
CA ASN A 34 13.52 11.61 3.65
C ASN A 34 12.31 10.73 3.29
N GLY A 35 12.51 9.40 3.21
CA GLY A 35 11.44 8.45 2.83
C GLY A 35 10.21 8.51 3.74
N TRP A 36 10.39 8.85 5.02
CA TRP A 36 9.28 9.00 5.97
C TRP A 36 8.42 10.24 5.70
N ASN A 37 9.03 11.31 5.18
CA ASN A 37 8.32 12.53 4.78
C ASN A 37 7.55 12.32 3.46
N ILE A 38 8.09 11.51 2.54
CA ILE A 38 7.38 11.09 1.31
C ILE A 38 6.13 10.29 1.67
N LEU A 39 6.24 9.38 2.64
CA LEU A 39 5.11 8.60 3.14
C LEU A 39 4.02 9.51 3.71
N ASP A 40 4.40 10.46 4.57
CA ASP A 40 3.50 11.48 5.13
C ASP A 40 2.77 12.29 4.03
N PHE A 41 3.52 12.79 3.06
CA PHE A 41 2.98 13.49 1.89
C PHE A 41 2.01 12.64 1.08
N SER A 42 2.35 11.37 0.82
CA SER A 42 1.48 10.46 0.07
C SER A 42 0.13 10.23 0.77
N ILE A 43 0.11 10.13 2.10
CA ILE A 43 -1.11 9.96 2.88
C ILE A 43 -1.99 11.21 2.78
N VAL A 44 -1.41 12.41 2.86
CA VAL A 44 -2.14 13.68 2.72
C VAL A 44 -2.74 13.82 1.31
N VAL A 45 -1.96 13.53 0.27
CA VAL A 45 -2.43 13.60 -1.13
C VAL A 45 -3.56 12.60 -1.38
N ILE A 46 -3.40 11.34 -0.97
CA ILE A 46 -4.43 10.30 -1.12
C ILE A 46 -5.70 10.69 -0.33
N GLY A 47 -5.54 11.25 0.87
CA GLY A 47 -6.66 11.74 1.68
C GLY A 47 -7.42 12.89 1.02
N MET A 48 -6.70 13.85 0.44
CA MET A 48 -7.28 14.99 -0.30
C MET A 48 -8.03 14.51 -1.53
N VAL A 49 -7.41 13.66 -2.35
CA VAL A 49 -8.03 13.10 -3.57
C VAL A 49 -9.29 12.29 -3.23
N SER A 50 -9.22 11.45 -2.20
CA SER A 50 -10.37 10.67 -1.73
C SER A 50 -11.55 11.57 -1.31
N THR A 51 -11.26 12.66 -0.61
CA THR A 51 -12.28 13.62 -0.15
C THR A 51 -12.90 14.39 -1.32
N VAL A 52 -12.07 14.94 -2.21
CA VAL A 52 -12.52 15.68 -3.39
C VAL A 52 -13.36 14.80 -4.31
N LEU A 53 -12.92 13.57 -4.57
CA LEU A 53 -13.64 12.62 -5.42
C LEU A 53 -15.00 12.23 -4.81
N SER A 54 -15.09 12.07 -3.49
CA SER A 54 -16.35 11.78 -2.81
C SER A 54 -17.38 12.92 -2.87
N VAL A 55 -16.92 14.16 -3.02
CA VAL A 55 -17.78 15.36 -3.14
C VAL A 55 -18.22 15.58 -4.59
N LEU A 56 -17.33 15.35 -5.56
CA LEU A 56 -17.60 15.58 -6.98
C LEU A 56 -18.42 14.46 -7.64
N MET A 57 -18.19 13.20 -7.28
CA MET A 57 -18.77 12.04 -7.96
C MET A 57 -19.78 11.34 -7.05
N LYS A 58 -21.02 11.86 -7.02
CA LYS A 58 -22.10 11.34 -6.17
C LYS A 58 -22.76 10.06 -6.73
N GLU A 59 -22.60 9.77 -8.02
CA GLU A 59 -23.46 8.83 -8.77
C GLU A 59 -22.71 7.73 -9.57
N GLY A 60 -21.38 7.59 -9.50
CA GLY A 60 -20.68 6.73 -10.49
C GLY A 60 -19.39 6.02 -10.10
N PHE A 61 -18.89 6.16 -8.87
CA PHE A 61 -17.63 5.49 -8.48
C PHE A 61 -17.84 4.61 -7.25
N ASP A 62 -17.27 3.40 -7.27
CA ASP A 62 -17.31 2.49 -6.13
C ASP A 62 -16.44 3.04 -4.98
N VAL A 63 -17.07 3.86 -4.14
CA VAL A 63 -16.49 4.47 -2.93
C VAL A 63 -15.93 3.45 -1.93
N LYS A 64 -16.15 2.14 -2.16
CA LYS A 64 -15.53 1.06 -1.38
C LYS A 64 -14.02 1.01 -1.55
N ALA A 65 -13.49 1.20 -2.77
CA ALA A 65 -12.05 1.19 -3.01
C ALA A 65 -11.37 2.40 -2.33
N LEU A 66 -12.01 3.58 -2.37
CA LEU A 66 -11.51 4.79 -1.72
C LEU A 66 -11.46 4.66 -0.19
N ARG A 67 -12.33 3.83 0.39
CA ARG A 67 -12.32 3.53 1.83
C ARG A 67 -11.07 2.72 2.23
N ALA A 68 -10.54 1.89 1.34
CA ALA A 68 -9.35 1.08 1.62
C ALA A 68 -8.12 1.95 1.90
N PHE A 69 -7.97 3.11 1.27
CA PHE A 69 -6.85 4.04 1.52
C PHE A 69 -6.75 4.52 2.97
N ARG A 70 -7.81 4.43 3.76
CA ARG A 70 -7.77 4.75 5.20
C ARG A 70 -6.85 3.81 5.98
N VAL A 71 -6.57 2.61 5.46
CA VAL A 71 -5.61 1.64 6.04
C VAL A 71 -4.17 2.16 6.04
N LEU A 72 -3.87 3.16 5.21
CA LEU A 72 -2.56 3.80 5.18
C LEU A 72 -2.37 4.78 6.35
N ARG A 73 -3.45 5.29 6.96
CA ARG A 73 -3.36 6.30 8.03
C ARG A 73 -2.62 5.81 9.29
N PRO A 74 -2.85 4.59 9.81
CA PRO A 74 -2.05 4.05 10.91
C PRO A 74 -0.55 4.00 10.61
N LEU A 75 -0.16 3.86 9.34
CA LEU A 75 1.25 3.83 8.93
C LEU A 75 1.98 5.15 9.25
N ARG A 76 1.27 6.27 9.43
CA ARG A 76 1.87 7.54 9.89
C ARG A 76 2.43 7.46 11.31
N LEU A 77 1.95 6.54 12.16
CA LEU A 77 2.48 6.39 13.51
C LEU A 77 3.96 6.00 13.46
N VAL A 78 4.34 5.32 12.39
CA VAL A 78 5.73 4.97 12.11
C VAL A 78 6.56 6.20 11.76
N SER A 79 6.05 7.12 10.93
CA SER A 79 6.80 8.33 10.59
C SER A 79 6.94 9.28 11.78
N GLY A 80 6.03 9.24 12.75
CA GLY A 80 6.08 10.06 13.97
C GLY A 80 6.96 9.50 15.11
N VAL A 81 7.24 8.19 15.13
CA VAL A 81 7.94 7.53 16.25
C VAL A 81 9.28 6.96 15.79
N PRO A 82 10.43 7.50 16.25
CA PRO A 82 11.75 7.10 15.75
C PRO A 82 12.10 5.63 16.06
N SER A 83 11.61 5.07 17.17
CA SER A 83 11.84 3.67 17.52
C SER A 83 11.19 2.70 16.51
N LEU A 84 9.99 3.02 16.00
CA LEU A 84 9.30 2.24 14.97
C LEU A 84 10.04 2.30 13.61
N GLN A 85 10.65 3.44 13.29
CA GLN A 85 11.44 3.59 12.07
C GLN A 85 12.67 2.68 12.07
N VAL A 86 13.35 2.54 13.21
CA VAL A 86 14.53 1.65 13.34
C VAL A 86 14.13 0.18 13.18
N VAL A 87 13.00 -0.21 13.76
CA VAL A 87 12.48 -1.58 13.65
C VAL A 87 12.15 -1.91 12.20
N LEU A 88 11.40 -1.06 11.49
CA LEU A 88 11.06 -1.32 10.09
C LEU A 88 12.25 -1.28 9.16
N ASN A 89 13.21 -0.38 9.39
CA ASN A 89 14.46 -0.38 8.62
C ASN A 89 15.24 -1.70 8.81
N SER A 90 15.22 -2.27 10.01
CA SER A 90 15.82 -3.58 10.28
C SER A 90 15.08 -4.70 9.53
N ILE A 91 13.75 -4.67 9.53
CA ILE A 91 12.91 -5.63 8.80
C ILE A 91 13.16 -5.54 7.28
N LEU A 92 13.16 -4.33 6.72
CA LEU A 92 13.41 -4.13 5.29
C LEU A 92 14.81 -4.59 4.88
N ARG A 93 15.83 -4.35 5.72
CA ARG A 93 17.19 -4.87 5.48
C ARG A 93 17.24 -6.39 5.51
N ALA A 94 16.51 -7.03 6.43
CA ALA A 94 16.41 -8.49 6.50
C ALA A 94 15.63 -9.10 5.32
N MET A 95 14.75 -8.33 4.67
CA MET A 95 13.98 -8.79 3.50
C MET A 95 14.82 -8.91 2.23
N ILE A 96 15.87 -8.08 2.08
CA ILE A 96 16.76 -8.10 0.90
C ILE A 96 17.38 -9.50 0.65
N PRO A 97 18.02 -10.18 1.62
CA PRO A 97 18.54 -11.53 1.39
C PRO A 97 17.44 -12.57 1.15
N LEU A 98 16.25 -12.40 1.76
CA LEU A 98 15.10 -13.29 1.55
C LEU A 98 14.58 -13.23 0.12
N LEU A 99 14.74 -12.11 -0.58
CA LEU A 99 14.31 -11.95 -1.97
C LEU A 99 14.99 -12.94 -2.92
N HIS A 100 16.27 -13.24 -2.69
CA HIS A 100 16.99 -14.25 -3.47
C HIS A 100 16.42 -15.66 -3.28
N ILE A 101 16.07 -16.01 -2.03
CA ILE A 101 15.45 -17.31 -1.71
C ILE A 101 14.03 -17.36 -2.29
N ALA A 102 13.26 -16.28 -2.17
CA ALA A 102 11.91 -16.19 -2.72
C ALA A 102 11.91 -16.35 -4.24
N LEU A 103 12.90 -15.79 -4.95
CA LEU A 103 13.06 -15.96 -6.39
C LEU A 103 13.32 -17.42 -6.77
N LEU A 104 14.18 -18.12 -6.02
CA LEU A 104 14.44 -19.55 -6.23
C LEU A 104 13.15 -20.38 -5.99
N VAL A 105 12.43 -20.11 -4.91
CA VAL A 105 11.17 -20.80 -4.59
C VAL A 105 10.13 -20.54 -5.69
N LEU A 106 10.01 -19.30 -6.18
CA LEU A 106 9.11 -18.97 -7.28
C LEU A 106 9.46 -19.76 -8.55
N PHE A 107 10.74 -19.88 -8.88
CA PHE A 107 11.20 -20.66 -10.04
C PHE A 107 10.82 -22.15 -9.91
N VAL A 108 11.01 -22.74 -8.72
CA VAL A 108 10.61 -24.13 -8.44
C VAL A 108 9.10 -24.31 -8.55
N ILE A 109 8.31 -23.38 -8.00
CA ILE A 109 6.84 -23.40 -8.11
C ILE A 109 6.42 -23.39 -9.58
N ILE A 110 7.05 -22.58 -10.43
CA ILE A 110 6.73 -22.52 -11.87
C ILE A 110 7.00 -23.86 -12.56
N ILE A 111 8.13 -24.51 -12.29
CA ILE A 111 8.44 -25.82 -12.88
C ILE A 111 7.37 -26.84 -12.51
N TYR A 112 7.04 -26.96 -11.22
CA TYR A 112 6.01 -27.89 -10.77
C TYR A 112 4.61 -27.51 -11.24
N ALA A 113 4.30 -26.23 -11.41
CA ALA A 113 3.05 -25.77 -11.97
C ALA A 113 2.89 -26.19 -13.44
N ILE A 114 3.96 -26.09 -14.25
CA ILE A 114 3.94 -26.55 -15.65
C ILE A 114 3.77 -28.07 -15.71
N ILE A 115 4.55 -28.82 -14.92
CA ILE A 115 4.41 -30.29 -14.85
C ILE A 115 2.99 -30.68 -14.40
N GLY A 116 2.45 -30.00 -13.38
CA GLY A 116 1.10 -30.25 -12.89
C GLY A 116 0.03 -29.92 -13.93
N LEU A 117 0.21 -28.85 -14.72
CA LEU A 117 -0.68 -28.51 -15.82
C LEU A 117 -0.67 -29.61 -16.89
N GLU A 118 0.51 -30.05 -17.35
CA GLU A 118 0.63 -31.11 -18.36
C GLU A 118 -0.01 -32.43 -17.88
N LEU A 119 0.18 -32.80 -16.61
CA LEU A 119 -0.33 -34.05 -16.06
C LEU A 119 -1.83 -34.03 -15.75
N PHE A 120 -2.34 -32.91 -15.22
CA PHE A 120 -3.68 -32.84 -14.64
C PHE A 120 -4.65 -31.95 -15.41
N SER A 121 -4.23 -31.34 -16.52
CA SER A 121 -5.12 -30.56 -17.38
C SER A 121 -6.33 -31.40 -17.84
N GLY A 122 -7.53 -30.91 -17.51
CA GLY A 122 -8.81 -31.53 -17.89
C GLY A 122 -9.18 -32.81 -17.14
N LYS A 123 -8.34 -33.33 -16.22
CA LYS A 123 -8.61 -34.59 -15.51
C LYS A 123 -9.54 -34.41 -14.30
N MET A 124 -9.58 -33.22 -13.70
CA MET A 124 -10.35 -32.94 -12.47
C MET A 124 -11.82 -32.56 -12.71
N HIS A 125 -12.32 -32.60 -13.95
CA HIS A 125 -13.68 -32.19 -14.29
C HIS A 125 -14.73 -33.31 -14.23
N LYS A 126 -14.37 -34.50 -13.73
CA LYS A 126 -15.28 -35.64 -13.61
C LYS A 126 -15.92 -35.66 -12.23
N THR A 127 -17.25 -35.62 -12.19
CA THR A 127 -18.06 -35.79 -10.97
C THR A 127 -19.15 -36.83 -11.24
N CYS A 128 -19.54 -37.59 -10.20
CA CYS A 128 -20.64 -38.53 -10.31
C CYS A 128 -21.96 -37.74 -10.42
N ARG A 129 -22.78 -38.07 -11.42
CA ARG A 129 -24.14 -37.55 -11.57
C ARG A 129 -25.12 -38.71 -11.40
N HIS A 130 -26.20 -38.51 -10.65
CA HIS A 130 -27.31 -39.45 -10.64
C HIS A 130 -28.02 -39.40 -11.99
N ASN A 131 -28.15 -40.53 -12.66
CA ASN A 131 -29.05 -40.70 -13.80
C ASN A 131 -30.48 -40.73 -13.26
N LEU A 132 -31.09 -39.57 -13.10
CA LEU A 132 -32.54 -39.48 -12.95
C LEU A 132 -33.13 -39.45 -14.37
N THR A 133 -33.77 -40.56 -14.74
CA THR A 133 -34.63 -40.69 -15.93
C THR A 133 -35.78 -39.72 -15.90
#